data_AF-A0A8H3GX44-F1
#
_entry.id   AF-A0A8H3GX44-F1
#
_cell.length_a   1.000
_cell.length_b   1.000
_cell.length_c   1.000
_cell.angle_alpha   90.00
_cell.angle_beta   90.00
_cell.angle_gamma   90.00
#
_symmetry.space_group_name_H-M   'P 1'
#
loop_
_entity.id
_entity.type
_entity.pdbx_description
1 polymer ?
#
loop_
_entity_poly.entity_id
_entity_poly.type
_entity_poly.pdbx_seq_one_letter_code
_entity_poly.pdbx_strand_id
1 'polypeptide(L)'
;MKSTLLSLTLGLAGLSNAIHLPVQRVRPRSTGSTPMSKPKGEAGLGDTDNIMYTAEVKVGGTSYTLQLDTGSSDLWFAPVQNYNKTFASAKKYENLQVNLTYGTGWAAGAVAQTDVQFAGFSITNQSFLYIEELSQWDIDFEQQYPLYQGIAGLSFDTLSQINKVVLNNSRETWGRSLMSNIFLTDPSTPNHIAFFLDRTGDLNNTVE
;
A
#
# COMPACT_ATOMS: atom_id res chain seq x y z
N MET A 1 37.84 39.49 36.02
CA MET A 1 37.56 38.03 36.05
C MET A 1 36.41 37.79 35.08
N LYS A 2 36.64 37.03 34.01
CA LYS A 2 35.65 36.81 32.93
C LYS A 2 34.74 35.65 33.32
N SER A 3 33.42 35.87 33.37
CA SER A 3 32.42 34.84 33.63
C SER A 3 32.06 34.12 32.33
N THR A 4 32.32 32.82 32.25
CA THR A 4 31.94 31.98 31.12
C THR A 4 30.56 31.39 31.39
N LEU A 5 29.57 31.72 30.56
CA LEU A 5 28.26 31.06 30.55
C LEU A 5 28.36 29.75 29.77
N LEU A 6 28.02 28.65 30.42
CA LEU A 6 27.93 27.32 29.82
C LEU A 6 26.48 27.12 29.36
N SER A 7 26.21 27.20 28.05
CA SER A 7 24.88 26.89 27.51
C SER A 7 24.73 25.37 27.38
N LEU A 8 23.86 24.77 28.18
CA LEU A 8 23.47 23.37 28.04
C LEU A 8 22.38 23.28 26.97
N THR A 9 22.75 22.94 25.74
CA THR A 9 21.78 22.60 24.69
C THR A 9 21.24 21.20 24.96
N LEU A 10 20.01 21.14 25.50
CA LEU A 10 19.26 19.90 25.65
C LEU A 10 18.72 19.50 24.27
N GLY A 11 19.35 18.52 23.63
CA GLY A 11 18.85 17.92 22.40
C GLY A 11 17.59 17.11 22.71
N LEU A 12 16.42 17.61 22.34
CA LEU A 12 15.21 16.79 22.25
C LEU A 12 15.39 15.88 21.02
N ALA A 13 15.79 14.63 21.24
CA ALA A 13 15.53 13.57 20.27
C ALA A 13 14.01 13.37 20.25
N GLY A 14 13.33 13.98 19.28
CA GLY A 14 11.91 13.74 19.04
C GLY A 14 11.72 12.26 18.76
N LEU A 15 10.89 11.59 19.57
CA LEU A 15 10.44 10.23 19.28
C LEU A 15 9.53 10.33 18.04
N SER A 16 10.08 10.11 16.86
CA SER A 16 9.26 9.92 15.66
C SER A 16 8.59 8.55 15.78
N ASN A 17 7.27 8.54 15.96
CA ASN A 17 6.48 7.33 15.77
C ASN A 17 6.51 6.99 14.27
N ALA A 18 7.46 6.17 13.87
CA ALA A 18 7.56 5.67 12.51
C ALA A 18 6.66 4.45 12.35
N ILE A 19 6.03 4.33 11.17
CA ILE A 19 5.31 3.13 10.78
C ILE A 19 6.33 2.02 10.57
N HIS A 20 6.28 0.99 11.42
CA HIS A 20 7.16 -0.17 11.30
C HIS A 20 6.41 -1.33 10.63
N LEU A 21 6.76 -1.60 9.36
CA LEU A 21 6.31 -2.77 8.64
C LEU A 21 7.33 -3.90 8.89
N PRO A 22 7.03 -4.91 9.72
CA PRO A 22 7.95 -6.03 9.89
C PRO A 22 8.16 -6.75 8.56
N VAL A 23 9.40 -7.05 8.20
CA VAL A 23 9.69 -7.79 6.96
C VAL A 23 9.43 -9.28 7.22
N GLN A 24 8.51 -9.87 6.46
CA GLN A 24 8.26 -11.31 6.44
C GLN A 24 8.43 -11.85 5.02
N ARG A 25 9.47 -12.68 4.83
CA ARG A 25 9.64 -13.41 3.58
C ARG A 25 8.58 -14.51 3.46
N VAL A 26 7.63 -14.35 2.53
CA VAL A 26 6.71 -15.43 2.15
C VAL A 26 7.37 -16.27 1.06
N ARG A 27 7.81 -17.49 1.40
CA ARG A 27 8.25 -18.44 0.37
C ARG A 27 7.01 -18.94 -0.39
N PRO A 28 7.04 -19.04 -1.73
CA PRO A 28 5.98 -19.70 -2.48
C PRO A 28 5.75 -21.09 -1.88
N ARG A 29 4.50 -21.37 -1.50
CA ARG A 29 4.14 -22.64 -0.86
C ARG A 29 4.29 -23.76 -1.88
N SER A 30 5.33 -24.58 -1.73
CA SER A 30 5.30 -25.91 -2.36
C SER A 30 4.19 -26.72 -1.68
N THR A 31 3.42 -27.44 -2.48
CA THR A 31 2.26 -28.23 -2.08
C THR A 31 2.63 -29.25 -1.01
N GLY A 32 2.21 -29.04 0.25
CA GLY A 32 2.37 -30.04 1.31
C GLY A 32 2.05 -29.56 2.74
N SER A 33 0.77 -29.69 3.13
CA SER A 33 0.23 -29.74 4.51
C SER A 33 0.33 -28.50 5.45
N THR A 34 -0.72 -28.32 6.26
CA THR A 34 -0.90 -27.30 7.33
C THR A 34 -0.63 -27.93 8.71
N PRO A 35 -0.26 -27.12 9.73
CA PRO A 35 -1.28 -26.60 10.64
C PRO A 35 -1.16 -25.08 10.93
N MET A 36 -2.31 -24.45 11.17
CA MET A 36 -2.47 -23.05 11.62
C MET A 36 -2.11 -22.85 13.10
N SER A 37 -1.48 -21.72 13.42
CA SER A 37 -1.69 -20.84 14.62
C SER A 37 -0.76 -19.62 14.44
N LYS A 38 -1.03 -18.35 14.72
CA LYS A 38 -2.09 -17.54 15.35
C LYS A 38 -2.10 -16.16 14.63
N PRO A 39 -3.23 -15.42 14.63
CA PRO A 39 -3.30 -14.08 14.05
C PRO A 39 -2.80 -13.04 15.07
N LYS A 40 -1.88 -12.18 14.63
CA LYS A 40 -1.62 -10.87 15.25
C LYS A 40 -1.29 -9.95 14.08
N GLY A 41 -2.13 -8.95 13.85
CA GLY A 41 -2.01 -8.05 12.71
C GLY A 41 -0.66 -7.35 12.69
N GLU A 42 0.25 -7.88 11.88
CA GLU A 42 1.51 -7.28 11.48
C GLU A 42 1.48 -7.36 9.96
N ALA A 43 1.35 -6.21 9.30
CA ALA A 43 1.49 -6.14 7.85
C ALA A 43 2.96 -6.48 7.53
N GLY A 44 3.19 -7.71 7.05
CA GLY A 44 4.51 -8.20 6.70
C GLY A 44 4.99 -7.62 5.36
N LEU A 45 6.20 -7.09 5.27
CA LEU A 45 6.86 -6.74 4.01
C LEU A 45 7.56 -7.98 3.42
N GLY A 46 7.17 -8.43 2.23
CA GLY A 46 7.80 -9.55 1.52
C GLY A 46 8.66 -9.07 0.35
N ASP A 47 9.83 -9.69 0.20
CA ASP A 47 10.65 -9.62 -1.03
C ASP A 47 10.41 -10.92 -1.83
N THR A 48 9.80 -10.78 -3.00
CA THR A 48 9.43 -11.91 -3.84
C THR A 48 10.33 -11.98 -5.07
N ASP A 49 11.22 -12.97 -5.07
CA ASP A 49 12.18 -13.29 -6.13
C ASP A 49 13.04 -12.10 -6.63
N ASN A 50 13.37 -11.15 -5.74
CA ASN A 50 14.11 -9.90 -6.04
C ASN A 50 13.38 -8.98 -7.06
N ILE A 51 12.07 -9.18 -7.28
CA ILE A 51 11.30 -8.45 -8.29
C ILE A 51 10.48 -7.34 -7.63
N MET A 52 9.92 -7.57 -6.45
CA MET A 52 8.98 -6.63 -5.84
C MET A 52 8.87 -6.73 -4.32
N TYR A 53 8.61 -5.58 -3.71
CA TYR A 53 8.25 -5.45 -2.31
C TYR A 53 6.73 -5.42 -2.16
N THR A 54 6.19 -6.32 -1.36
CA THR A 54 4.75 -6.46 -1.15
C THR A 54 4.39 -6.39 0.33
N ALA A 55 3.17 -5.98 0.64
CA ALA A 55 2.64 -6.07 1.99
C ALA A 55 1.18 -6.53 2.00
N GLU A 56 0.78 -7.12 3.12
CA GLU A 56 -0.63 -7.43 3.34
C GLU A 56 -1.41 -6.13 3.61
N VAL A 57 -2.45 -5.91 2.82
CA VAL A 57 -3.45 -4.84 2.98
C VAL A 57 -4.81 -5.50 3.12
N LYS A 58 -5.51 -5.22 4.21
CA LYS A 58 -6.83 -5.79 4.45
C LYS A 58 -7.91 -4.81 4.06
N VAL A 59 -8.70 -5.17 3.05
CA VAL A 59 -9.71 -4.30 2.44
C VAL A 59 -11.08 -4.96 2.56
N GLY A 60 -12.06 -4.24 3.13
CA GLY A 60 -13.41 -4.79 3.37
C GLY A 60 -13.41 -6.06 4.22
N GLY A 61 -12.40 -6.27 5.05
CA GLY A 61 -12.25 -7.49 5.87
C GLY A 61 -11.44 -8.62 5.22
N THR A 62 -11.07 -8.52 3.95
CA THR A 62 -10.28 -9.53 3.22
C THR A 62 -8.84 -9.07 3.04
N SER A 63 -7.86 -9.94 3.28
CA SER A 63 -6.44 -9.64 3.10
C SER A 63 -6.01 -9.84 1.64
N TYR A 64 -5.27 -8.86 1.12
CA TYR A 64 -4.67 -8.87 -0.21
C TYR A 64 -3.18 -8.58 -0.12
N THR A 65 -2.38 -9.24 -0.97
CA THR A 65 -0.94 -8.95 -1.07
C THR A 65 -0.73 -7.90 -2.13
N LEU A 66 -0.38 -6.66 -1.74
CA LEU A 66 -0.22 -5.55 -2.67
C LEU A 66 1.24 -5.12 -2.80
N GLN A 67 1.64 -4.73 -4.01
CA GLN A 67 2.91 -4.07 -4.24
C GLN A 67 2.94 -2.72 -3.53
N LEU A 68 4.03 -2.44 -2.82
CA LEU A 68 4.31 -1.11 -2.29
C LEU A 68 4.99 -0.28 -3.38
N ASP A 69 4.35 0.81 -3.81
CA ASP A 69 4.82 1.62 -4.93
C ASP A 69 4.94 3.10 -4.57
N THR A 70 6.17 3.58 -4.40
CA THR A 70 6.46 5.00 -4.16
C THR A 70 6.34 5.87 -5.40
N GLY A 71 6.22 5.27 -6.59
CA GLY A 71 6.05 5.96 -7.87
C GLY A 71 4.60 6.33 -8.19
N SER A 72 3.62 5.82 -7.44
CA SER A 72 2.19 6.08 -7.63
C SER A 72 1.47 6.36 -6.30
N SER A 73 0.19 6.79 -6.36
CA SER A 73 -0.57 7.22 -5.17
C SER A 73 -1.92 6.56 -5.00
N ASP A 74 -2.45 5.94 -6.05
CA ASP A 74 -3.77 5.33 -6.01
C ASP A 74 -3.68 3.90 -5.45
N LEU A 75 -4.75 3.46 -4.78
CA LEU A 75 -4.91 2.11 -4.27
C LEU A 75 -5.79 1.31 -5.22
N TRP A 76 -5.37 0.12 -5.61
CA TRP A 76 -6.21 -0.83 -6.35
C TRP A 76 -5.78 -2.28 -6.08
N PHE A 77 -6.72 -3.20 -6.26
CA PHE A 77 -6.49 -4.63 -6.08
C PHE A 77 -7.49 -5.45 -6.89
N ALA A 78 -7.05 -6.58 -7.44
CA ALA A 78 -7.75 -7.38 -8.43
C ALA A 78 -7.45 -8.90 -8.29
N PRO A 79 -7.64 -9.50 -7.10
CA PRO A 79 -7.18 -10.86 -6.77
C PRO A 79 -7.89 -12.01 -7.52
N VAL A 80 -8.87 -11.71 -8.39
CA VAL A 80 -9.70 -12.66 -9.13
C VAL A 80 -10.23 -11.97 -10.39
N GLN A 81 -10.27 -12.64 -11.55
CA GLN A 81 -10.97 -12.13 -12.76
C GLN A 81 -12.48 -11.86 -12.56
N ASN A 82 -13.06 -12.28 -11.43
CA ASN A 82 -14.47 -12.09 -11.08
C ASN A 82 -14.63 -11.01 -10.00
N TYR A 83 -14.33 -9.78 -10.40
CA TYR A 83 -14.31 -8.57 -9.56
C TYR A 83 -15.59 -8.33 -8.75
N ASN A 84 -16.75 -8.74 -9.28
CA ASN A 84 -18.06 -8.48 -8.67
C ASN A 84 -18.22 -9.05 -7.26
N LYS A 85 -17.53 -10.15 -6.92
CA LYS A 85 -17.57 -10.72 -5.56
C LYS A 85 -16.54 -10.10 -4.65
N THR A 86 -15.39 -9.70 -5.19
CA THR A 86 -14.27 -9.10 -4.46
C THR A 86 -14.68 -7.80 -3.77
N PHE A 87 -15.51 -7.01 -4.43
CA PHE A 87 -15.82 -5.64 -3.98
C PHE A 87 -17.23 -5.47 -3.40
N ALA A 88 -17.91 -6.57 -3.03
CA ALA A 88 -19.32 -6.54 -2.66
C ALA A 88 -19.67 -5.62 -1.47
N SER A 89 -18.72 -5.31 -0.59
CA SER A 89 -18.92 -4.40 0.55
C SER A 89 -18.55 -2.94 0.27
N ALA A 90 -18.09 -2.62 -0.93
CA ALA A 90 -17.61 -1.27 -1.27
C ALA A 90 -18.76 -0.36 -1.72
N LYS A 91 -18.69 0.92 -1.33
CA LYS A 91 -19.54 1.97 -1.89
C LYS A 91 -18.94 2.44 -3.20
N LYS A 92 -19.54 2.05 -4.33
CA LYS A 92 -19.09 2.40 -5.68
C LYS A 92 -19.72 3.72 -6.16
N TYR A 93 -18.93 4.57 -6.81
CA TYR A 93 -19.35 5.83 -7.41
C TYR A 93 -19.30 5.73 -8.94
N GLU A 94 -20.38 5.20 -9.54
CA GLU A 94 -20.48 4.88 -10.98
C GLU A 94 -20.15 6.05 -11.92
N ASN A 95 -20.38 7.29 -11.47
CA ASN A 95 -20.13 8.50 -12.23
C ASN A 95 -18.69 9.03 -12.14
N LEU A 96 -17.81 8.36 -11.39
CA LEU A 96 -16.42 8.76 -11.19
C LEU A 96 -15.50 7.67 -11.75
N GLN A 97 -15.32 7.68 -13.07
CA GLN A 97 -14.48 6.73 -13.79
C GLN A 97 -13.03 7.20 -13.84
N VAL A 98 -12.09 6.27 -13.67
CA VAL A 98 -10.65 6.52 -13.60
C VAL A 98 -9.91 5.44 -14.41
N ASN A 99 -8.89 5.86 -15.14
CA ASN A 99 -7.90 4.98 -15.76
C ASN A 99 -6.53 5.27 -15.14
N LEU A 100 -5.88 4.22 -14.68
CA LEU A 100 -4.58 4.25 -14.03
C LEU A 100 -3.59 3.47 -14.88
N THR A 101 -2.47 4.10 -15.25
CA THR A 101 -1.41 3.47 -16.05
C THR A 101 -0.15 3.35 -15.20
N TYR A 102 0.48 2.18 -15.21
CA TYR A 102 1.67 1.87 -14.41
C TYR A 102 2.62 1.00 -15.21
N GLY A 103 3.83 1.50 -15.47
CA GLY A 103 4.79 0.76 -16.30
C GLY A 103 4.18 0.34 -17.64
N THR A 104 4.09 -0.97 -17.87
CA THR A 104 3.48 -1.57 -19.08
C THR A 104 1.98 -1.85 -18.94
N GLY A 105 1.47 -1.92 -17.71
CA GLY A 105 0.10 -2.28 -17.38
C GLY A 105 -0.83 -1.08 -17.18
N TRP A 106 -2.11 -1.39 -16.99
CA TRP A 106 -3.14 -0.41 -16.67
C TRP A 106 -4.36 -1.07 -16.01
N ALA A 107 -5.09 -0.26 -15.25
CA ALA A 107 -6.32 -0.65 -14.59
C ALA A 107 -7.36 0.46 -14.75
N ALA A 108 -8.59 0.11 -15.06
CA ALA A 108 -9.68 1.07 -15.23
C ALA A 108 -10.94 0.63 -14.47
N GLY A 109 -11.70 1.64 -14.03
CA GLY A 109 -13.00 1.45 -13.41
C GLY A 109 -13.42 2.63 -12.55
N ALA A 110 -14.39 2.40 -11.67
CA ALA A 110 -14.99 3.45 -10.88
C ALA A 110 -14.22 3.71 -9.57
N VAL A 111 -14.29 4.93 -9.06
CA VAL A 111 -13.90 5.21 -7.68
C VAL A 111 -14.86 4.48 -6.73
N ALA A 112 -14.32 3.85 -5.70
CA ALA A 112 -15.10 3.27 -4.61
C ALA A 112 -14.47 3.55 -3.26
N GLN A 113 -15.26 3.38 -2.20
CA GLN A 113 -14.80 3.49 -0.81
C GLN A 113 -15.13 2.23 -0.02
N THR A 114 -14.21 1.84 0.84
CA THR A 114 -14.39 0.76 1.82
C THR A 114 -13.40 0.94 2.96
N ASP A 115 -13.51 0.14 4.00
CA ASP A 115 -12.58 0.18 5.12
C ASP A 115 -11.28 -0.57 4.77
N VAL A 116 -10.14 0.03 5.10
CA VAL A 116 -8.81 -0.50 4.83
C VAL A 116 -8.01 -0.58 6.13
N GLN A 117 -7.31 -1.69 6.33
CA GLN A 117 -6.33 -1.87 7.39
C GLN A 117 -4.96 -2.08 6.73
N PHE A 118 -4.01 -1.22 7.10
CA PHE A 118 -2.65 -1.27 6.56
C PHE A 118 -1.67 -0.80 7.63
N ALA A 119 -0.58 -1.54 7.83
CA ALA A 119 0.50 -1.14 8.72
C ALA A 119 0.07 -0.79 10.17
N GLY A 120 -1.00 -1.43 10.66
CA GLY A 120 -1.58 -1.14 11.98
C GLY A 120 -2.59 0.02 12.01
N PHE A 121 -2.74 0.75 10.90
CA PHE A 121 -3.76 1.80 10.74
C PHE A 121 -5.08 1.20 10.26
N SER A 122 -6.18 1.76 10.76
CA SER A 122 -7.53 1.46 10.27
C SER A 122 -8.11 2.73 9.67
N ILE A 123 -8.30 2.73 8.36
CA ILE A 123 -8.80 3.86 7.58
C ILE A 123 -10.21 3.55 7.12
N THR A 124 -11.19 4.30 7.63
CA THR A 124 -12.58 4.17 7.21
C THR A 124 -12.81 4.92 5.91
N ASN A 125 -13.65 4.38 5.02
CA ASN A 125 -13.97 4.98 3.73
C ASN A 125 -12.74 5.36 2.88
N GLN A 126 -11.69 4.52 2.89
CA GLN A 126 -10.54 4.72 2.03
C GLN A 126 -10.98 4.60 0.56
N SER A 127 -10.65 5.62 -0.23
CA SER A 127 -10.90 5.60 -1.67
C SER A 127 -9.91 4.70 -2.40
N PHE A 128 -10.41 3.90 -3.33
CA PHE A 128 -9.63 2.98 -4.16
C PHE A 128 -10.28 2.84 -5.54
N LEU A 129 -9.57 2.25 -6.51
CA LEU A 129 -10.13 1.92 -7.82
C LEU A 129 -10.88 0.59 -7.73
N TYR A 130 -12.19 0.63 -7.92
CA TYR A 130 -13.01 -0.54 -8.20
C TYR A 130 -12.69 -1.00 -9.63
N ILE A 131 -11.93 -2.08 -9.77
CA ILE A 131 -11.51 -2.57 -11.08
C ILE A 131 -12.72 -3.11 -11.87
N GLU A 132 -12.87 -2.60 -13.08
CA GLU A 132 -13.84 -3.08 -14.09
C GLU A 132 -13.09 -3.71 -15.26
N GLU A 133 -11.93 -3.14 -15.60
CA GLU A 133 -11.05 -3.61 -16.67
C GLU A 133 -9.59 -3.57 -16.19
N LEU A 134 -8.82 -4.59 -16.59
CA LEU A 134 -7.41 -4.71 -16.26
C LEU A 134 -6.65 -5.12 -17.53
N SER A 135 -5.42 -4.64 -17.68
CA SER A 135 -4.61 -4.97 -18.84
C SER A 135 -4.35 -6.48 -18.94
N GLN A 136 -4.29 -7.02 -20.16
CA GLN A 136 -3.95 -8.43 -20.36
C GLN A 136 -2.58 -8.78 -19.78
N TRP A 137 -1.65 -7.83 -19.80
CA TRP A 137 -0.32 -8.01 -19.23
C TRP A 137 -0.38 -8.26 -17.71
N ASP A 138 -1.18 -7.47 -16.97
CA ASP A 138 -1.35 -7.65 -15.52
C ASP A 138 -2.02 -9.00 -15.19
N ILE A 139 -3.03 -9.38 -15.99
CA ILE A 139 -3.72 -10.68 -15.85
C ILE A 139 -2.74 -11.84 -16.08
N ASP A 140 -1.98 -11.80 -17.17
CA ASP A 140 -1.02 -12.85 -17.52
C ASP A 140 0.11 -12.94 -16.48
N PHE A 141 0.58 -11.78 -15.99
CA PHE A 141 1.64 -11.71 -14.99
C PHE A 141 1.19 -12.31 -13.65
N GLU A 142 0.02 -11.94 -13.12
CA GLU A 142 -0.50 -12.51 -11.86
C GLU A 142 -0.73 -14.03 -11.98
N GLN A 143 -1.21 -14.50 -13.14
CA GLN A 143 -1.40 -15.94 -13.39
C GLN A 143 -0.08 -16.71 -13.43
N GLN A 144 0.95 -16.13 -14.06
CA GLN A 144 2.26 -16.76 -14.15
C GLN A 144 3.04 -16.65 -12.83
N TYR A 145 2.89 -15.53 -12.13
CA TYR A 145 3.60 -15.18 -10.91
C TYR A 145 2.61 -14.57 -9.90
N PRO A 146 1.99 -15.39 -9.02
CA PRO A 146 1.00 -14.93 -8.05
C PRO A 146 1.68 -14.25 -6.84
N LEU A 147 2.45 -13.19 -7.11
CA LEU A 147 3.28 -12.48 -6.13
C LEU A 147 2.56 -11.28 -5.51
N TYR A 148 1.64 -10.68 -6.26
CA TYR A 148 0.85 -9.53 -5.84
C TYR A 148 -0.52 -9.56 -6.51
N GLN A 149 -1.45 -8.79 -5.96
CA GLN A 149 -2.86 -8.74 -6.36
C GLN A 149 -3.30 -7.29 -6.61
N GLY A 150 -2.36 -6.36 -6.74
CA GLY A 150 -2.60 -4.93 -6.94
C GLY A 150 -1.54 -4.02 -6.31
N ILE A 151 -1.78 -2.72 -6.35
CA ILE A 151 -0.80 -1.71 -5.92
C ILE A 151 -1.37 -0.88 -4.78
N ALA A 152 -0.56 -0.71 -3.74
CA ALA A 152 -0.73 0.31 -2.73
C ALA A 152 0.24 1.47 -3.04
N GLY A 153 -0.28 2.52 -3.68
CA GLY A 153 0.48 3.73 -3.95
C GLY A 153 0.86 4.47 -2.65
N LEU A 154 2.12 4.88 -2.55
CA LEU A 154 2.71 5.52 -1.37
C LEU A 154 3.16 6.96 -1.61
N SER A 155 2.91 7.49 -2.81
CA SER A 155 3.26 8.85 -3.17
C SER A 155 2.18 9.86 -2.74
N PHE A 156 2.39 11.11 -3.11
CA PHE A 156 1.56 12.24 -2.71
C PHE A 156 0.23 12.29 -3.48
N ASP A 157 -0.79 12.91 -2.88
CA ASP A 157 -2.12 13.13 -3.51
C ASP A 157 -2.06 13.82 -4.89
N THR A 158 -0.98 14.55 -5.19
CA THR A 158 -0.78 15.22 -6.47
C THR A 158 -0.64 14.25 -7.65
N LEU A 159 -0.22 13.01 -7.40
CA LEU A 159 -0.17 11.96 -8.43
C LEU A 159 -1.43 11.11 -8.48
N SER A 160 -2.31 11.17 -7.47
CA SER A 160 -3.54 10.37 -7.41
C SER A 160 -4.57 10.85 -8.42
N GLN A 161 -5.00 9.96 -9.32
CA GLN A 161 -6.11 10.25 -10.25
C GLN A 161 -7.46 10.16 -9.56
N ILE A 162 -7.60 9.29 -8.54
CA ILE A 162 -8.81 9.22 -7.72
C ILE A 162 -9.03 10.55 -7.01
N ASN A 163 -8.01 11.10 -6.36
CA ASN A 163 -8.10 12.40 -5.70
C ASN A 163 -8.45 13.51 -6.70
N LYS A 164 -7.82 13.52 -7.88
CA LYS A 164 -8.10 14.50 -8.93
C LYS A 164 -9.55 14.44 -9.41
N VAL A 165 -10.07 13.24 -9.72
CA VAL A 165 -11.45 13.12 -10.24
C VAL A 165 -12.48 13.55 -9.19
N VAL A 166 -12.25 13.20 -7.92
CA VAL A 166 -13.13 13.60 -6.81
C VAL A 166 -13.13 15.12 -6.62
N LEU A 167 -11.93 15.73 -6.53
CA LEU A 167 -11.78 17.18 -6.37
C LEU A 167 -12.41 17.95 -7.53
N ASN A 168 -12.22 17.50 -8.76
CA ASN A 168 -12.74 18.18 -9.95
C ASN A 168 -14.27 18.10 -10.04
N ASN A 169 -14.88 16.99 -9.62
CA ASN A 169 -16.33 16.79 -9.73
C ASN A 169 -17.11 17.35 -8.53
N SER A 170 -16.54 17.32 -7.33
CA SER A 170 -17.30 17.62 -6.10
C SER A 170 -16.68 18.71 -5.22
N ARG A 171 -15.42 19.10 -5.47
CA ARG A 171 -14.61 19.95 -4.58
C ARG A 171 -14.37 19.34 -3.19
N GLU A 172 -14.71 18.06 -3.01
CA GLU A 172 -14.50 17.32 -1.78
C GLU A 172 -13.10 16.70 -1.72
N THR A 173 -12.69 16.31 -0.51
CA THR A 173 -11.35 15.75 -0.24
C THR A 173 -11.39 14.28 0.20
N TRP A 174 -12.51 13.58 -0.01
CA TRP A 174 -12.64 12.18 0.37
C TRP A 174 -11.88 11.23 -0.58
N GLY A 175 -11.41 11.72 -1.73
CA GLY A 175 -10.62 10.97 -2.72
C GLY A 175 -9.12 10.83 -2.39
N ARG A 176 -8.67 11.28 -1.21
CA ARG A 176 -7.26 11.25 -0.79
C ARG A 176 -6.64 9.84 -0.87
N SER A 177 -5.33 9.81 -1.14
CA SER A 177 -4.50 8.61 -1.12
C SER A 177 -4.49 7.93 0.25
N LEU A 178 -4.08 6.67 0.27
CA LEU A 178 -3.90 5.89 1.50
C LEU A 178 -2.93 6.57 2.47
N MET A 179 -1.81 7.10 1.97
CA MET A 179 -0.82 7.79 2.80
C MET A 179 -1.34 9.08 3.40
N SER A 180 -2.05 9.90 2.62
CA SER A 180 -2.66 11.12 3.17
C SER A 180 -3.66 10.79 4.28
N ASN A 181 -4.51 9.78 4.11
CA ASN A 181 -5.44 9.38 5.16
C ASN A 181 -4.74 8.83 6.40
N ILE A 182 -3.64 8.10 6.24
CA ILE A 182 -2.81 7.63 7.36
C ILE A 182 -2.19 8.80 8.13
N PHE A 183 -1.58 9.77 7.45
CA PHE A 183 -1.00 10.95 8.13
C PHE A 183 -2.06 11.80 8.84
N LEU A 184 -3.30 11.81 8.35
CA LEU A 184 -4.41 12.50 9.01
C LEU A 184 -4.88 11.80 10.30
N THR A 185 -4.49 10.56 10.56
CA THR A 185 -4.83 9.86 11.82
C THR A 185 -4.10 10.43 13.02
N ASP A 186 -2.88 10.95 12.83
CA ASP A 186 -2.11 11.65 13.86
C ASP A 186 -1.32 12.83 13.26
N PRO A 187 -1.96 14.02 13.14
CA PRO A 187 -1.34 15.21 12.59
C PRO A 187 -0.18 15.78 13.42
N SER A 188 0.07 15.25 14.64
CA SER A 188 1.18 15.67 15.48
C SER A 188 2.53 15.07 15.05
N THR A 189 2.49 14.05 14.19
CA THR A 189 3.69 13.39 13.68
C THR A 189 4.12 13.97 12.33
N PRO A 190 5.44 14.05 12.04
CA PRO A 190 5.90 14.47 10.72
C PRO A 190 5.50 13.46 9.63
N ASN A 191 5.01 13.96 8.51
CA ASN A 191 4.66 13.14 7.35
C ASN A 191 5.93 12.61 6.66
N HIS A 192 6.39 11.43 7.05
CA HIS A 192 7.47 10.72 6.40
C HIS A 192 7.21 9.22 6.43
N ILE A 193 7.69 8.54 5.40
CA ILE A 193 7.78 7.08 5.35
C ILE A 193 9.26 6.70 5.28
N ALA A 194 9.61 5.57 5.88
CA ALA A 194 10.94 5.00 5.78
C ALA A 194 10.81 3.51 5.47
N PHE A 195 11.65 3.03 4.56
CA PHE A 195 11.78 1.60 4.28
C PHE A 195 13.09 1.12 4.87
N PHE A 196 13.02 0.04 5.66
CA PHE A 196 14.19 -0.72 6.05
C PHE A 196 14.20 -2.01 5.25
N LEU A 197 15.01 -2.03 4.19
CA LEU A 197 15.11 -3.15 3.24
C LEU A 197 16.44 -3.86 3.48
N ASP A 198 16.38 -5.04 4.10
CA ASP A 198 17.56 -5.87 4.32
C ASP A 198 17.71 -6.89 3.18
N ARG A 199 18.93 -7.03 2.66
CA ARG A 199 19.31 -8.00 1.62
C ARG A 199 20.19 -9.13 2.18
N THR A 200 20.16 -9.36 3.49
CA THR A 200 20.92 -10.46 4.11
C THR A 200 20.61 -11.80 3.44
N GLY A 201 21.62 -12.37 2.79
CA GLY A 201 21.55 -13.66 2.08
C GLY A 201 21.53 -13.59 0.55
N ASP A 202 21.42 -12.40 -0.05
CA ASP A 202 21.38 -12.19 -1.51
C ASP A 202 22.78 -12.13 -2.17
N LEU A 203 23.85 -12.22 -1.38
CA LEU A 203 25.23 -12.11 -1.85
C LEU A 203 25.85 -13.43 -2.36
N ASN A 204 25.09 -14.52 -2.49
CA ASN A 204 25.66 -15.84 -2.78
C ASN A 204 25.49 -16.36 -4.23
N ASN A 205 24.97 -15.56 -5.16
CA ASN A 205 24.74 -16.02 -6.55
C ASN A 205 25.43 -15.17 -7.64
N THR A 206 26.36 -14.27 -7.31
CA THR A 206 27.32 -13.79 -8.31
C THR A 206 28.39 -14.85 -8.53
N VAL A 207 28.09 -15.78 -9.43
CA VAL A 207 29.12 -16.57 -10.12
C VAL A 207 29.48 -15.80 -11.38
N GLU A 208 30.74 -15.40 -11.50
CA GLU A 208 31.36 -14.91 -12.75
C GLU A 208 31.14 -15.87 -13.93
#